data_AF-A0A9D8S9J3-F1
#
_entry.id   AF-A0A9D8S9J3-F1
#
_cell.length_a   1.000
_cell.length_b   1.000
_cell.length_c   1.000
_cell.angle_alpha   90.00
_cell.angle_beta   90.00
_cell.angle_gamma   90.00
#
_symmetry.space_group_name_H-M   'P 1'
#
loop_
_entity.id
_entity.type
_entity.pdbx_description
1 polymer ?
#
loop_
_entity_poly.entity_id
_entity_poly.type
_entity_poly.pdbx_seq_one_letter_code
_entity_poly.pdbx_strand_id
1 'polypeptide(L)' 'MKEGIHPKYQDTVIKCVCGNEIPTRSTKTDIHVEICSKCHPFFTGKQKLVDTGGRVDRFKKKFKLQ' A
#
# COMPACT_ATOMS: atom_id res chain seq x y z
N MET A 1 -1.47 -18.55 26.40
CA MET A 1 -1.50 -17.25 27.10
C MET A 1 -1.15 -17.50 28.55
N LYS A 2 -0.03 -16.96 29.04
CA LYS A 2 0.28 -16.96 30.47
C LYS A 2 -0.40 -15.75 31.12
N GLU A 3 -0.97 -15.93 32.30
CA GLU A 3 -1.61 -14.85 33.03
C GLU A 3 -0.58 -13.76 33.37
N GLY A 4 -0.92 -12.49 33.07
CA GLY A 4 -0.16 -11.31 33.52
C GLY A 4 0.85 -10.69 32.54
N ILE A 5 1.30 -11.39 31.49
CA ILE A 5 2.33 -10.84 30.56
C ILE A 5 1.80 -10.45 29.17
N HIS A 6 0.50 -10.62 28.92
CA HIS A 6 -0.10 -10.34 27.61
C HIS A 6 -0.99 -9.09 27.66
N PRO A 7 -0.78 -8.12 26.76
CA PRO A 7 -1.67 -6.97 26.64
C PRO A 7 -3.09 -7.40 26.26
N LYS A 8 -4.08 -6.62 26.70
CA LYS A 8 -5.49 -6.90 26.42
C LYS A 8 -5.74 -6.89 24.91
N TYR A 9 -6.16 -8.03 24.39
CA TYR A 9 -6.51 -8.20 22.98
C TYR A 9 -7.99 -7.88 22.81
N GLN A 10 -8.31 -6.89 21.99
CA GLN A 10 -9.67 -6.38 21.78
C GLN A 10 -10.02 -6.45 20.29
N ASP A 11 -11.31 -6.48 19.97
CA ASP A 11 -11.78 -6.35 18.59
C ASP A 11 -11.66 -4.88 18.15
N THR A 12 -11.04 -4.63 17.00
CA THR A 12 -10.70 -3.29 16.51
C THR A 12 -10.90 -3.16 15.01
N VAL A 13 -11.33 -1.98 14.56
CA VAL A 13 -11.61 -1.73 13.14
C VAL A 13 -10.46 -0.90 12.56
N ILE A 14 -9.73 -1.50 11.62
CA ILE A 14 -8.67 -0.78 10.91
C ILE A 14 -9.33 0.02 9.79
N LYS A 15 -9.25 1.36 9.86
CA LYS A 15 -9.80 2.26 8.84
C LYS A 15 -8.68 2.71 7.90
N CYS A 16 -8.84 2.42 6.61
CA CYS A 16 -7.91 2.91 5.60
C CYS A 16 -8.48 4.10 4.81
N VAL A 17 -7.59 4.94 4.28
CA VAL A 17 -7.92 6.08 3.39
C VAL A 17 -8.73 5.64 2.17
N CYS A 18 -8.56 4.38 1.76
CA CYS A 18 -9.32 3.73 0.69
C CYS A 18 -10.81 3.48 1.01
N GLY A 19 -11.28 3.82 2.21
CA GLY A 19 -12.62 3.50 2.70
C GLY A 19 -12.78 2.03 3.12
N ASN A 20 -11.70 1.25 3.11
CA ASN A 20 -11.74 -0.15 3.54
C ASN A 20 -11.66 -0.23 5.06
N GLU A 21 -12.64 -0.88 5.66
CA GLU A 21 -12.68 -1.21 7.08
C GLU A 21 -12.35 -2.71 7.23
N ILE A 22 -11.28 -3.02 7.96
CA ILE A 22 -10.88 -4.41 8.22
C ILE A 22 -11.14 -4.71 9.69
N PRO A 23 -12.16 -5.52 10.03
CA PRO A 23 -12.38 -5.96 11.40
C PRO A 23 -11.26 -6.92 11.78
N THR A 24 -10.41 -6.53 12.71
CA THR A 24 -9.25 -7.30 13.18
C THR A 24 -9.24 -7.31 14.71
N ARG A 25 -8.44 -8.17 15.32
CA ARG A 25 -8.19 -8.08 16.77
C ARG A 25 -6.82 -7.48 17.00
N SER A 26 -6.74 -6.48 17.86
CA SER A 26 -5.50 -5.79 18.20
C SER A 26 -5.47 -5.37 19.66
N THR A 27 -4.30 -4.99 20.13
CA THR A 27 -4.10 -4.40 21.46
C THR A 27 -4.37 -2.89 21.47
N LYS A 28 -4.64 -2.29 20.31
CA LYS A 28 -4.95 -0.86 20.12
C LYS A 28 -6.30 -0.69 19.44
N THR A 29 -7.21 0.06 20.07
CA THR A 29 -8.63 0.18 19.74
C THR A 29 -8.92 0.86 18.39
N ASP A 30 -8.12 1.83 17.98
CA ASP A 30 -8.28 2.55 16.72
C ASP A 30 -6.97 2.60 15.94
N ILE A 31 -6.99 2.04 14.73
CA ILE A 31 -5.82 1.99 13.86
C ILE A 31 -6.20 2.60 12.52
N HIS A 32 -5.63 3.77 12.24
CA HIS A 32 -5.71 4.42 10.94
C HIS A 32 -4.49 4.03 10.10
N VAL A 33 -4.73 3.56 8.88
CA VAL A 33 -3.67 3.11 7.97
C VAL A 33 -3.78 3.85 6.64
N GLU A 34 -2.67 4.39 6.15
CA GLU A 34 -2.65 5.15 4.90
C GLU A 34 -2.81 4.25 3.67
N ILE A 35 -2.31 3.01 3.73
CA ILE A 35 -2.31 2.08 2.60
C ILE A 35 -2.79 0.70 3.02
N CYS A 36 -3.91 0.27 2.44
CA CYS A 36 -4.48 -1.08 2.61
C CYS A 36 -3.93 -2.04 1.55
N SER A 37 -4.05 -3.36 1.77
CA SER A 37 -3.72 -4.37 0.75
C SER A 37 -4.49 -4.17 -0.56
N LYS A 38 -5.68 -3.56 -0.50
CA LYS A 38 -6.47 -3.19 -1.67
C LYS A 38 -5.91 -1.97 -2.44
N CYS A 39 -5.04 -1.17 -1.83
CA CYS A 39 -4.55 0.09 -2.42
C CYS A 39 -3.04 0.19 -2.56
N HIS A 40 -2.27 -0.73 -1.98
CA HIS A 40 -0.84 -0.72 -2.21
C HIS A 40 -0.57 -0.99 -3.71
N PRO A 41 0.19 -0.12 -4.41
CA PRO A 41 0.53 -0.29 -5.82
C PRO A 41 1.14 -1.65 -6.15
N PHE A 42 1.79 -2.27 -5.15
CA PHE A 42 2.31 -3.64 -5.21
C PHE A 42 1.21 -4.70 -5.38
N PHE A 43 0.14 -4.63 -4.59
CA PHE A 43 -0.94 -5.63 -4.63
C PHE A 43 -1.91 -5.39 -5.78
N THR A 44 -2.06 -4.14 -6.22
CA THR A 44 -2.94 -3.78 -7.35
C THR A 44 -2.30 -3.99 -8.72
N GLY A 45 -1.03 -4.46 -8.76
CA GLY A 45 -0.34 -4.86 -9.99
C GLY A 45 -0.05 -3.74 -10.99
N LYS A 46 -0.53 -2.51 -10.73
CA LYS A 46 -0.19 -1.32 -11.49
C LYS A 46 1.14 -0.78 -10.98
N GLN A 47 2.20 -1.55 -11.23
CA GLN A 47 3.53 -0.99 -11.27
C GLN A 47 3.45 0.16 -12.27
N LYS A 48 3.61 1.40 -11.79
CA LYS A 48 3.84 2.54 -12.68
C LYS A 48 4.93 2.06 -13.63
N LEU A 49 4.59 1.86 -14.90
CA LEU A 49 5.55 1.70 -15.97
C LEU A 49 6.39 2.98 -15.89
N VAL A 50 7.49 2.92 -15.14
CA VAL A 50 8.51 3.95 -15.16
C VAL A 50 9.20 3.76 -16.49
N ASP A 51 8.55 4.31 -17.51
CA ASP A 51 9.05 4.63 -18.84
C ASP A 51 10.18 3.73 -19.34
N THR A 52 9.86 2.49 -19.69
CA THR A 52 10.65 1.70 -20.63
C THR A 52 10.76 2.38 -22.01
N GLY A 53 9.98 3.45 -22.27
CA GLY A 53 10.02 4.26 -23.49
C GLY A 53 11.10 5.35 -23.51
N GLY A 54 11.84 5.60 -22.42
CA GLY A 54 12.74 6.76 -22.35
C GLY A 54 14.00 6.66 -23.22
N ARG A 55 14.56 5.47 -23.44
CA ARG A 55 15.84 5.34 -24.18
C ARG A 55 15.69 5.60 -25.68
N VAL A 56 14.61 5.11 -26.28
CA VAL A 56 14.34 5.30 -27.72
C VAL A 56 13.93 6.75 -28.01
N ASP A 57 13.10 7.35 -27.14
CA ASP A 57 12.68 8.74 -27.30
C ASP A 57 13.85 9.73 -27.13
N ARG A 58 14.77 9.46 -26.19
CA ARG A 58 16.03 10.22 -26.04
C ARG A 58 16.97 10.08 -27.23
N PHE A 59 17.00 8.91 -27.88
CA PHE A 59 17.79 8.69 -29.09
C PHE A 59 17.21 9.46 -30.28
N LYS A 60 15.89 9.35 -30.52
CA LYS A 60 15.19 10.10 -31.58
C LYS A 60 15.35 11.62 -31.42
N LYS A 61 15.23 12.15 -30.19
CA LYS A 61 15.48 13.57 -29.89
C LYS A 61 16.92 14.02 -30.15
N LYS A 62 17.93 13.17 -29.90
CA LYS A 62 19.33 13.52 -30.15
C LYS A 62 19.67 13.56 -31.64
N PHE A 63 19.10 12.66 -32.45
CA PHE A 63 19.46 12.54 -33.87
C PHE A 63 18.49 13.22 -34.84
N LYS A 64 17.42 13.88 -34.35
CA LYS A 64 16.41 14.59 -35.17
C LYS A 64 15.86 13.74 -36.33
N LEU A 65 15.80 12.42 -36.19
CA LEU A 65 15.02 11.59 -37.09
C LEU A 65 13.57 11.66 -36.63
N GLN A 66 12.77 12.48 -37.32
CA GLN A 66 11.31 12.38 -37.28
C GLN A 66 10.87 11.05 -37.88
#